data_AF-A0A4V3DB42-F1
#
_entry.id   AF-A0A4V3DB42-F1
#
_cell.length_a   1.000
_cell.length_b   1.000
_cell.length_c   1.000
_cell.angle_alpha   90.00
_cell.angle_beta   90.00
_cell.angle_gamma   90.00
#
_symmetry.space_group_name_H-M   'P 1'
#
loop_
_entity.id
_entity.type
_entity.pdbx_description
1 polymer ?
#
loop_
_entity_poly.entity_id
_entity_poly.type
_entity_poly.pdbx_seq_one_letter_code
_entity_poly.pdbx_strand_id
1 'polypeptide(L)'
;MRTRVPAVPPRVALAAGAVGAVLVVLLAGALMGGWRPFTAEPDVLTFGPGGDLAEYTLFEGQCARGELASGGRFGADADAQCGTPHDVEVVASTAPIGEGRAVSYPGEAALADFGRAYCAMYVDSDLLVPASGGVDRDDLRMTAVVPSQAAFADPGSAGATRGGREVSCVISRGDGEPLTDRFSVI
;
A
#
# COMPACT_ATOMS: atom_id res chain seq x y z
N MET A 1 -58.92 36.40 -17.17
CA MET A 1 -58.56 34.97 -17.11
C MET A 1 -57.67 34.74 -15.89
N ARG A 2 -58.13 34.00 -14.88
CA ARG A 2 -57.32 33.61 -13.71
C ARG A 2 -56.82 32.18 -13.94
N THR A 3 -55.52 32.01 -14.16
CA THR A 3 -54.87 30.70 -14.28
C THR A 3 -54.78 30.05 -12.89
N ARG A 4 -55.38 28.87 -12.73
CA ARG A 4 -55.24 28.04 -11.52
C ARG A 4 -53.91 27.30 -11.59
N VAL A 5 -53.05 27.51 -10.59
CA VAL A 5 -51.85 26.69 -10.37
C VAL A 5 -52.30 25.32 -9.87
N PRO A 6 -51.87 24.19 -10.48
CA PRO A 6 -52.20 22.87 -9.97
C PRO A 6 -51.49 22.62 -8.64
N ALA A 7 -52.28 22.31 -7.60
CA ALA A 7 -51.77 21.88 -6.30
C ALA A 7 -51.16 20.48 -6.44
N VAL A 8 -49.87 20.37 -6.15
CA VAL A 8 -49.16 19.07 -6.09
C VAL A 8 -49.69 18.30 -4.86
N PRO A 9 -50.10 17.03 -5.01
CA PRO A 9 -50.64 16.26 -3.90
C PRO A 9 -49.59 15.99 -2.81
N PRO A 10 -49.96 16.03 -1.52
CA PRO A 10 -49.04 16.03 -0.37
C PRO A 10 -48.20 14.74 -0.23
N ARG A 11 -48.55 13.67 -0.94
CA ARG A 11 -47.83 12.38 -0.91
C ARG A 11 -46.52 12.41 -1.71
N VAL A 12 -46.38 13.32 -2.68
CA VAL A 12 -45.16 13.44 -3.50
C VAL A 12 -44.06 14.22 -2.74
N ALA A 13 -44.44 15.14 -1.86
CA ALA A 13 -43.49 15.90 -1.05
C ALA A 13 -42.80 15.05 0.05
N LEU A 14 -43.51 14.04 0.58
CA LEU A 14 -42.99 13.14 1.62
C LEU A 14 -41.94 12.15 1.08
N ALA A 15 -42.05 11.71 -0.17
CA ALA A 15 -41.06 10.82 -0.79
C ALA A 15 -39.74 11.55 -1.11
N ALA A 16 -39.80 12.82 -1.51
CA ALA A 16 -38.60 13.62 -1.81
C ALA A 16 -37.79 13.98 -0.55
N GLY A 17 -38.46 14.24 0.58
CA GLY A 17 -37.79 14.53 1.85
C GLY A 17 -37.06 13.32 2.45
N ALA A 18 -37.63 12.11 2.29
CA ALA A 18 -37.02 10.88 2.80
C ALA A 18 -35.74 10.49 2.04
N VAL A 19 -35.71 10.65 0.72
CA VAL A 19 -34.50 10.38 -0.10
C VAL A 19 -33.38 11.37 0.23
N GLY A 20 -33.72 12.67 0.40
CA GLY A 20 -32.74 13.69 0.78
C GLY A 20 -32.13 13.45 2.16
N ALA A 21 -32.94 13.06 3.14
CA ALA A 21 -32.45 12.76 4.50
C ALA A 21 -31.55 11.51 4.54
N VAL A 22 -31.87 10.46 3.78
CA VAL A 22 -31.02 9.25 3.70
C VAL A 22 -29.66 9.56 3.06
N LEU A 23 -29.64 10.37 2.00
CA LEU A 23 -28.38 10.80 1.37
C LEU A 23 -27.51 11.64 2.32
N VAL A 24 -28.11 12.57 3.08
CA VAL A 24 -27.38 13.37 4.07
C VAL A 24 -26.86 12.51 5.22
N VAL A 25 -27.63 11.52 5.69
CA VAL A 25 -27.18 10.60 6.75
C VAL A 25 -26.09 9.64 6.25
N LEU A 26 -26.14 9.19 4.99
CA LEU A 26 -25.07 8.38 4.40
C LEU A 26 -23.79 9.19 4.18
N LEU A 27 -23.90 10.44 3.70
CA LEU A 27 -22.76 11.35 3.56
C LEU A 27 -22.19 11.76 4.91
N ALA A 28 -23.03 12.02 5.91
CA ALA A 28 -22.57 12.31 7.28
C ALA A 28 -21.97 11.07 7.96
N GLY A 29 -22.51 9.88 7.70
CA GLY A 29 -21.97 8.61 8.17
C GLY A 29 -20.59 8.32 7.58
N ALA A 30 -20.37 8.61 6.30
CA ALA A 30 -19.06 8.53 5.66
C ALA A 30 -18.05 9.55 6.22
N LEU A 31 -18.51 10.70 6.72
CA LEU A 31 -17.65 11.74 7.29
C LEU A 31 -17.38 11.58 8.79
N MET A 32 -18.27 10.92 9.56
CA MET A 32 -18.09 10.68 11.00
C MET A 32 -17.55 9.28 11.31
N GLY A 33 -17.64 8.34 10.37
CA GLY A 33 -17.24 6.95 10.55
C GLY A 33 -15.83 6.66 10.07
N GLY A 34 -14.81 7.44 10.45
CA GLY A 34 -13.39 7.05 10.50
C GLY A 34 -12.71 6.51 9.24
N TRP A 35 -13.40 6.31 8.12
CA TRP A 35 -12.87 5.86 6.85
C TRP A 35 -12.20 7.05 6.16
N ARG A 36 -11.03 7.41 6.67
CA ARG A 36 -10.04 8.07 5.83
C ARG A 36 -9.29 6.94 5.14
N PRO A 37 -9.50 6.70 3.83
CA PRO A 37 -8.55 5.88 3.12
C PRO A 37 -7.18 6.51 3.30
N PHE A 38 -6.12 5.72 3.33
CA PHE A 38 -4.83 6.26 2.94
C PHE A 38 -5.02 6.97 1.61
N THR A 39 -4.88 8.28 1.63
CA THR A 39 -5.30 9.08 0.49
C THR A 39 -4.35 8.94 -0.71
N ALA A 40 -3.20 8.28 -0.53
CA ALA A 40 -2.23 7.99 -1.56
C ALA A 40 -2.26 6.51 -1.93
N GLU A 41 -2.53 6.23 -3.21
CA GLU A 41 -2.28 4.93 -3.82
C GLU A 41 -0.81 4.54 -3.61
N PRO A 42 -0.47 3.29 -3.22
CA PRO A 42 0.92 2.91 -3.01
C PRO A 42 1.79 3.17 -4.24
N ASP A 43 2.99 3.69 -4.03
CA ASP A 43 3.99 3.78 -5.09
C ASP A 43 4.45 2.39 -5.52
N VAL A 44 5.12 2.28 -6.67
CA VAL A 44 5.68 1.03 -7.15
C VAL A 44 7.14 1.24 -7.53
N LEU A 45 8.01 0.37 -7.03
CA LEU A 45 9.40 0.24 -7.45
C LEU A 45 9.68 -1.19 -7.89
N THR A 46 10.56 -1.35 -8.85
CA THR A 46 10.98 -2.67 -9.34
C THR A 46 12.33 -3.09 -8.76
N PHE A 47 12.53 -4.39 -8.51
CA PHE A 47 13.82 -4.94 -8.07
C PHE A 47 14.43 -5.95 -9.04
N GLY A 48 15.72 -6.21 -8.85
CA GLY A 48 16.54 -7.10 -9.66
C GLY A 48 17.06 -6.42 -10.94
N PRO A 49 17.70 -7.18 -11.84
CA PRO A 49 18.44 -6.59 -12.95
C PRO A 49 17.59 -5.69 -13.84
N GLY A 50 17.99 -4.42 -13.96
CA GLY A 50 17.29 -3.41 -14.76
C GLY A 50 16.04 -2.82 -14.10
N GLY A 51 15.76 -3.16 -12.83
CA GLY A 51 14.73 -2.50 -12.03
C GLY A 51 15.18 -1.15 -11.46
N ASP A 52 14.25 -0.50 -10.77
CA ASP A 52 14.46 0.79 -10.12
C ASP A 52 15.46 0.71 -8.97
N LEU A 53 15.39 -0.35 -8.17
CA LEU A 53 16.29 -0.57 -7.05
C LEU A 53 17.58 -1.23 -7.52
N ALA A 54 18.71 -0.62 -7.16
CA ALA A 54 20.03 -1.13 -7.52
C ALA A 54 20.38 -2.43 -6.77
N GLU A 55 19.79 -2.63 -5.59
CA GLU A 55 19.88 -3.85 -4.80
C GLU A 55 18.67 -3.93 -3.85
N TYR A 56 18.05 -5.10 -3.73
CA TYR A 56 16.95 -5.34 -2.80
C TYR A 56 16.92 -6.80 -2.37
N THR A 57 17.28 -7.04 -1.10
CA THR A 57 17.33 -8.38 -0.51
C THR A 57 16.42 -8.52 0.70
N LEU A 58 15.62 -7.49 0.98
CA LEU A 58 14.77 -7.44 2.18
C LEU A 58 13.67 -8.49 2.14
N PHE A 59 13.22 -8.91 3.32
CA PHE A 59 12.10 -9.84 3.50
C PHE A 59 11.12 -9.32 4.56
N GLU A 60 9.88 -9.84 4.56
CA GLU A 60 8.86 -9.47 5.55
C GLU A 60 9.38 -9.52 7.00
N GLY A 61 9.19 -8.44 7.74
CA GLY A 61 9.66 -8.25 9.12
C GLY A 61 11.06 -7.63 9.24
N GLN A 62 11.75 -7.38 8.12
CA GLN A 62 13.06 -6.75 8.09
C GLN A 62 12.96 -5.22 8.00
N CYS A 63 13.92 -4.55 8.64
CA CYS A 63 14.10 -3.11 8.61
C CYS A 63 15.45 -2.75 8.00
N ALA A 64 15.54 -1.60 7.34
CA ALA A 64 16.77 -1.14 6.71
C ALA A 64 16.91 0.38 6.73
N ARG A 65 18.15 0.83 6.53
CA ARG A 65 18.51 2.23 6.27
C ARG A 65 18.60 2.49 4.77
N GLY A 66 18.39 3.73 4.37
CA GLY A 66 18.43 4.18 3.00
C GLY A 66 17.06 4.64 2.50
N GLU A 67 17.08 5.61 1.59
CA GLU A 67 15.88 6.15 0.95
C GLU A 67 15.27 5.14 -0.02
N LEU A 68 13.96 4.91 0.10
CA LEU A 68 13.20 4.04 -0.80
C LEU A 68 12.84 4.79 -2.09
N ALA A 69 13.81 4.88 -3.00
CA ALA A 69 13.67 5.53 -4.30
C ALA A 69 14.49 4.79 -5.37
N SER A 70 14.34 5.18 -6.64
CA SER A 70 15.17 4.66 -7.73
C SER A 70 16.66 4.84 -7.44
N GLY A 71 17.46 3.79 -7.64
CA GLY A 71 18.87 3.71 -7.26
C GLY A 71 19.11 3.25 -5.82
N GLY A 72 18.06 3.09 -5.01
CA GLY A 72 18.14 2.59 -3.65
C GLY A 72 18.84 1.23 -3.55
N ARG A 73 19.56 1.02 -2.45
CA ARG A 73 20.35 -0.18 -2.19
C ARG A 73 20.01 -0.77 -0.83
N PHE A 74 19.36 -1.92 -0.83
CA PHE A 74 18.89 -2.62 0.35
C PHE A 74 19.49 -4.02 0.42
N GLY A 75 20.82 -4.08 0.52
CA GLY A 75 21.60 -5.30 0.77
C GLY A 75 21.98 -5.44 2.26
N ALA A 76 22.96 -6.30 2.56
CA ALA A 76 23.39 -6.58 3.94
C ALA A 76 23.86 -5.32 4.70
N ASP A 77 24.50 -4.36 4.02
CA ASP A 77 25.00 -3.13 4.63
C ASP A 77 23.87 -2.16 5.04
N ALA A 78 22.67 -2.33 4.48
CA ALA A 78 21.50 -1.52 4.79
C ALA A 78 20.75 -2.05 6.03
N ASP A 79 21.07 -3.24 6.54
CA ASP A 79 20.33 -3.89 7.62
C ASP A 79 20.25 -3.03 8.88
N ALA A 80 19.06 -2.98 9.47
CA ALA A 80 18.77 -2.25 10.68
C ALA A 80 17.89 -3.06 11.63
N GLN A 81 18.09 -2.83 12.93
CA GLN A 81 17.22 -3.43 13.94
C GLN A 81 15.88 -2.70 13.97
N CYS A 82 14.79 -3.41 13.71
CA CYS A 82 13.44 -2.87 13.89
C CYS A 82 13.20 -2.44 15.36
N GLY A 83 12.43 -1.36 15.56
CA GLY A 83 12.27 -0.72 16.88
C GLY A 83 13.46 0.15 17.31
N THR A 84 14.43 0.37 16.42
CA THR A 84 15.46 1.41 16.51
C THR A 84 15.36 2.31 15.26
N PRO A 85 16.02 3.48 15.19
CA PRO A 85 15.95 4.33 13.99
C PRO A 85 16.34 3.59 12.70
N HIS A 86 15.43 3.57 11.73
CA HIS A 86 15.58 3.00 10.39
C HIS A 86 14.68 3.74 9.40
N ASP A 87 14.94 3.60 8.10
CA ASP A 87 14.25 4.39 7.08
C ASP A 87 13.09 3.62 6.42
N VAL A 88 13.21 2.28 6.35
CA VAL A 88 12.21 1.41 5.73
C VAL A 88 11.96 0.14 6.52
N GLU A 89 10.72 -0.36 6.47
CA GLU A 89 10.31 -1.65 7.04
C GLU A 89 9.45 -2.43 6.04
N VAL A 90 9.74 -3.71 5.84
CA VAL A 90 8.91 -4.61 5.03
C VAL A 90 7.82 -5.19 5.91
N VAL A 91 6.58 -4.73 5.73
CA VAL A 91 5.44 -5.11 6.58
C VAL A 91 4.65 -6.29 6.06
N ALA A 92 4.83 -6.63 4.77
CA ALA A 92 4.17 -7.77 4.15
C ALA A 92 4.96 -8.25 2.94
N SER A 93 4.91 -9.54 2.65
CA SER A 93 5.30 -10.06 1.34
C SER A 93 4.42 -11.21 0.85
N THR A 94 4.33 -11.36 -0.47
CA THR A 94 3.60 -12.45 -1.10
C THR A 94 4.21 -12.83 -2.44
N ALA A 95 4.07 -14.09 -2.83
CA ALA A 95 4.45 -14.57 -4.14
C ALA A 95 3.18 -15.09 -4.85
N PRO A 96 2.43 -14.23 -5.58
CA PRO A 96 1.16 -14.64 -6.19
C PRO A 96 1.34 -15.76 -7.22
N ILE A 97 2.55 -15.88 -7.76
CA ILE A 97 2.94 -16.92 -8.69
C ILE A 97 4.13 -17.66 -8.09
N GLY A 98 3.88 -18.82 -7.48
CA GLY A 98 4.92 -19.65 -6.90
C GLY A 98 6.00 -20.05 -7.92
N GLU A 99 7.23 -20.26 -7.43
CA GLU A 99 8.42 -20.51 -8.26
C GLU A 99 8.53 -21.94 -8.81
N GLY A 100 7.72 -22.88 -8.28
CA GLY A 100 7.76 -24.29 -8.66
C GLY A 100 7.29 -24.62 -10.09
N ARG A 101 6.98 -23.61 -10.91
CA ARG A 101 6.57 -23.78 -12.31
C ARG A 101 7.16 -22.69 -13.20
N ALA A 102 7.59 -23.09 -14.40
CA ALA A 102 7.92 -22.15 -15.46
C ALA A 102 6.64 -21.44 -15.93
N VAL A 103 6.63 -20.12 -15.88
CA VAL A 103 5.53 -19.27 -16.33
C VAL A 103 6.09 -18.05 -17.03
N SER A 104 5.34 -17.51 -17.97
CA SER A 104 5.70 -16.25 -18.62
C SER A 104 5.60 -15.10 -17.64
N TYR A 105 6.45 -14.09 -17.81
CA TYR A 105 6.32 -12.82 -17.12
C TYR A 105 4.96 -12.18 -17.45
N PRO A 106 4.15 -11.82 -16.45
CA PRO A 106 2.81 -11.23 -16.69
C PRO A 106 2.87 -9.78 -17.19
N GLY A 107 4.05 -9.15 -17.21
CA GLY A 107 4.24 -7.76 -17.55
C GLY A 107 4.32 -6.87 -16.31
N GLU A 108 5.07 -5.76 -16.44
CA GLU A 108 5.34 -4.84 -15.34
C GLU A 108 4.05 -4.20 -14.81
N ALA A 109 3.18 -3.73 -15.71
CA ALA A 109 1.90 -3.12 -15.34
C ALA A 109 1.02 -4.07 -14.51
N ALA A 110 0.95 -5.35 -14.86
CA ALA A 110 0.14 -6.32 -14.13
C ALA A 110 0.68 -6.58 -12.72
N LEU A 111 2.01 -6.61 -12.54
CA LEU A 111 2.62 -6.75 -11.23
C LEU A 111 2.51 -5.47 -10.40
N ALA A 112 2.64 -4.31 -11.04
CA ALA A 112 2.43 -3.02 -10.39
C ALA A 112 1.00 -2.90 -9.87
N ASP A 113 -0.01 -3.20 -10.70
CA ASP A 113 -1.42 -3.18 -10.31
C ASP A 113 -1.71 -4.15 -9.15
N PHE A 114 -1.15 -5.37 -9.23
CA PHE A 114 -1.24 -6.33 -8.12
C PHE A 114 -0.58 -5.80 -6.84
N GLY A 115 0.64 -5.26 -6.94
CA GLY A 115 1.39 -4.73 -5.80
C GLY A 115 0.67 -3.59 -5.12
N ARG A 116 0.13 -2.64 -5.89
CA ARG A 116 -0.70 -1.55 -5.35
C ARG A 116 -1.92 -2.07 -4.62
N ALA A 117 -2.68 -2.99 -5.23
CA ALA A 117 -3.87 -3.56 -4.61
C ALA A 117 -3.54 -4.35 -3.32
N TYR A 118 -2.49 -5.17 -3.36
CA TYR A 118 -2.05 -5.96 -2.20
C TYR A 118 -1.57 -5.06 -1.05
N CYS A 119 -0.75 -4.05 -1.33
CA CYS A 119 -0.26 -3.15 -0.31
C CYS A 119 -1.32 -2.18 0.19
N ALA A 120 -2.25 -1.73 -0.67
CA ALA A 120 -3.41 -0.96 -0.26
C ALA A 120 -4.28 -1.74 0.73
N MET A 121 -4.47 -3.05 0.53
CA MET A 121 -5.20 -3.89 1.49
C MET A 121 -4.51 -3.92 2.87
N TYR A 122 -3.18 -3.97 2.94
CA TYR A 122 -2.46 -3.87 4.22
C TYR A 122 -2.63 -2.49 4.85
N VAL A 123 -2.56 -1.45 4.03
CA VAL A 123 -2.81 -0.06 4.39
C VAL A 123 -4.25 0.21 4.84
N ASP A 124 -5.22 -0.58 4.43
CA ASP A 124 -6.60 -0.48 4.90
C ASP A 124 -6.90 -1.44 6.05
N SER A 125 -5.97 -2.35 6.36
CA SER A 125 -6.09 -3.30 7.46
C SER A 125 -5.60 -2.70 8.78
N ASP A 126 -6.18 -3.11 9.91
CA ASP A 126 -5.68 -2.75 11.24
C ASP A 126 -4.35 -3.46 11.60
N LEU A 127 -3.61 -4.01 10.62
CA LEU A 127 -2.36 -4.73 10.85
C LEU A 127 -1.15 -3.79 11.02
N LEU A 128 -1.21 -2.56 10.49
CA LEU A 128 -0.16 -1.55 10.74
C LEU A 128 -0.41 -0.88 12.08
N VAL A 129 0.01 -1.55 13.16
CA VAL A 129 -0.13 -1.04 14.53
C VAL A 129 1.22 -0.46 14.98
N PRO A 130 1.32 0.84 15.30
CA PRO A 130 2.53 1.40 15.87
C PRO A 130 2.85 0.69 17.19
N ALA A 131 4.08 0.18 17.34
CA ALA A 131 4.46 -0.54 18.55
C ALA A 131 4.48 0.35 19.81
N SER A 132 4.82 1.64 19.70
CA SER A 132 5.03 2.46 20.92
C SER A 132 5.33 3.97 20.75
N GLY A 133 5.80 4.44 19.60
CA GLY A 133 6.57 5.69 19.47
C GLY A 133 5.88 6.82 18.71
N GLY A 134 4.56 6.73 18.51
CA GLY A 134 3.73 7.89 18.18
C GLY A 134 3.86 8.41 16.74
N VAL A 135 4.40 7.62 15.82
CA VAL A 135 4.21 7.88 14.38
C VAL A 135 2.78 7.51 14.01
N ASP A 136 2.02 8.49 13.54
CA ASP A 136 0.66 8.25 13.08
C ASP A 136 0.69 7.48 11.76
N ARG A 137 -0.29 6.60 11.57
CA ARG A 137 -0.43 5.82 10.34
C ARG A 137 -0.50 6.73 9.11
N ASP A 138 -1.13 7.88 9.23
CA ASP A 138 -1.28 8.89 8.17
C ASP A 138 0.06 9.54 7.76
N ASP A 139 1.11 9.41 8.57
CA ASP A 139 2.47 9.89 8.27
C ASP A 139 3.30 8.83 7.53
N LEU A 140 2.78 7.61 7.34
CA LEU A 140 3.49 6.56 6.62
C LEU A 140 3.23 6.64 5.12
N ARG A 141 4.25 6.31 4.34
CA ARG A 141 4.16 6.09 2.90
C ARG A 141 4.34 4.61 2.61
N MET A 142 3.42 4.05 1.84
CA MET A 142 3.48 2.66 1.38
C MET A 142 4.02 2.58 -0.04
N THR A 143 4.98 1.69 -0.27
CA THR A 143 5.55 1.39 -1.60
C THR A 143 5.50 -0.12 -1.83
N ALA A 144 4.91 -0.53 -2.96
CA ALA A 144 5.00 -1.89 -3.44
C ALA A 144 6.33 -2.10 -4.17
N VAL A 145 7.11 -3.09 -3.74
CA VAL A 145 8.33 -3.51 -4.43
C VAL A 145 8.04 -4.79 -5.20
N VAL A 146 8.14 -4.74 -6.52
CA VAL A 146 7.73 -5.81 -7.44
C VAL A 146 8.91 -6.28 -8.30
N PRO A 147 8.91 -7.52 -8.82
CA PRO A 147 10.06 -8.00 -9.57
C PRO A 147 10.11 -7.40 -10.97
N SER A 148 11.31 -7.02 -11.40
CA SER A 148 11.61 -6.77 -12.81
C SER A 148 11.40 -8.05 -13.63
N GLN A 149 11.32 -7.90 -14.96
CA GLN A 149 11.25 -9.04 -15.87
C GLN A 149 12.43 -10.00 -15.68
N ALA A 150 13.64 -9.47 -15.49
CA ALA A 150 14.83 -10.29 -15.31
C ALA A 150 14.78 -11.09 -13.99
N ALA A 151 14.41 -10.44 -12.89
CA ALA A 151 14.22 -11.10 -11.59
C ALA A 151 13.17 -12.21 -11.68
N PHE A 152 12.04 -11.95 -12.34
CA PHE A 152 10.97 -12.92 -12.48
C PHE A 152 11.35 -14.15 -13.32
N ALA A 153 12.14 -13.93 -14.37
CA ALA A 153 12.60 -14.96 -15.28
C ALA A 153 13.67 -15.86 -14.64
N ASP A 154 14.54 -15.29 -13.82
CA ASP A 154 15.58 -16.00 -13.07
C ASP A 154 15.53 -15.61 -11.59
N PRO A 155 14.74 -16.32 -10.76
CA PRO A 155 14.64 -16.07 -9.33
C PRO A 155 15.98 -16.03 -8.59
N GLY A 156 16.99 -16.79 -9.04
CA GLY A 156 18.32 -16.79 -8.45
C GLY A 156 19.12 -15.52 -8.74
N SER A 157 18.77 -14.79 -9.80
CA SER A 157 19.40 -13.51 -10.17
C SER A 157 18.90 -12.32 -9.35
N ALA A 158 17.82 -12.51 -8.59
CA ALA A 158 17.10 -11.41 -7.97
C ALA A 158 17.78 -10.89 -6.69
N GLY A 159 18.70 -11.65 -6.10
CA GLY A 159 19.31 -11.33 -4.80
C GLY A 159 18.35 -11.40 -3.60
N ALA A 160 17.05 -11.51 -3.85
CA ALA A 160 16.01 -11.62 -2.84
C ALA A 160 16.06 -12.98 -2.13
N THR A 161 16.00 -12.94 -0.80
CA THR A 161 16.02 -14.12 0.07
C THR A 161 14.87 -15.10 -0.24
N ARG A 162 13.76 -14.61 -0.78
CA ARG A 162 12.56 -15.42 -1.13
C ARG A 162 12.33 -15.59 -2.64
N GLY A 163 13.31 -15.24 -3.47
CA GLY A 163 13.29 -15.43 -4.92
C GLY A 163 12.67 -14.27 -5.72
N GLY A 164 12.71 -14.37 -7.04
CA GLY A 164 12.41 -13.29 -7.97
C GLY A 164 10.95 -13.11 -8.34
N ARG A 165 10.02 -13.75 -7.61
CA ARG A 165 8.56 -13.59 -7.82
C ARG A 165 7.83 -12.99 -6.62
N GLU A 166 8.57 -12.58 -5.59
CA GLU A 166 8.02 -11.93 -4.42
C GLU A 166 7.59 -10.50 -4.74
N VAL A 167 6.48 -10.08 -4.13
CA VAL A 167 5.99 -8.71 -4.06
C VAL A 167 6.00 -8.32 -2.59
N SER A 168 6.65 -7.21 -2.27
CA SER A 168 6.77 -6.71 -0.89
C SER A 168 6.00 -5.41 -0.71
N CYS A 169 5.45 -5.20 0.47
CA CYS A 169 4.91 -3.93 0.92
C CYS A 169 5.87 -3.31 1.91
N VAL A 170 6.42 -2.16 1.53
CA VAL A 170 7.46 -1.47 2.29
C VAL A 170 6.91 -0.13 2.75
N ILE A 171 7.04 0.14 4.04
CA ILE A 171 6.70 1.45 4.62
C ILE A 171 7.95 2.29 4.82
N SER A 172 7.76 3.60 4.76
CA SER A 172 8.70 4.65 5.15
C SER A 172 7.91 5.82 5.74
N ARG A 173 8.55 6.82 6.34
CA ARG A 173 7.83 8.04 6.72
C ARG A 173 7.69 8.99 5.53
N GLY A 174 6.52 9.61 5.40
CA GLY A 174 6.22 10.57 4.34
C GLY A 174 7.01 11.88 4.43
N ASP A 175 7.56 12.21 5.60
CA ASP A 175 8.44 13.36 5.83
C ASP A 175 9.93 13.06 5.61
N GLY A 176 10.29 11.79 5.35
CA GLY A 176 11.67 11.33 5.18
C GLY A 176 12.47 11.20 6.47
N GLU A 177 11.85 11.41 7.64
CA GLU A 177 12.50 11.10 8.91
C GLU A 177 12.57 9.58 9.15
N PRO A 178 13.42 9.10 10.07
CA PRO A 178 13.46 7.69 10.41
C PRO A 178 12.21 7.21 11.14
N LEU A 179 11.78 6.00 10.82
CA LEU A 179 10.92 5.18 11.67
C LEU A 179 11.69 4.81 12.95
N THR A 180 11.01 4.84 14.10
CA THR A 180 11.60 4.48 15.39
C THR A 180 10.95 3.27 16.04
N ASP A 181 9.79 2.84 15.52
CA ASP A 181 9.02 1.70 16.00
C ASP A 181 9.07 0.54 15.01
N ARG A 182 8.59 -0.63 15.44
CA ARG A 182 8.24 -1.73 14.53
C ARG A 182 6.75 -1.65 14.16
N PHE A 183 6.42 -1.91 12.90
CA PHE A 183 5.04 -1.95 12.39
C PHE A 183 4.63 -3.33 11.86
N SER A 184 5.58 -4.20 11.54
CA SER A 184 5.32 -5.60 11.18
C SER A 184 4.87 -6.39 12.41
N VAL A 185 3.76 -7.10 12.25
CA VAL A 185 3.24 -8.06 13.24
C VAL A 185 3.81 -9.43 12.87
N ILE A 186 5.01 -9.73 13.36
CA ILE A 186 5.65 -11.06 13.27
C ILE A 186 5.43 -11.89 14.53
#